data_AF-A0A2N2CBX3-F1
#
_entry.id   AF-A0A2N2CBX3-F1
#
_cell.length_a   1.000
_cell.length_b   1.000
_cell.length_c   1.000
_cell.angle_alpha   90.00
_cell.angle_beta   90.00
_cell.angle_gamma   90.00
#
_symmetry.space_group_name_H-M   'P 1'
#
loop_
_entity.id
_entity.type
_entity.pdbx_description
1 polymer ?
#
loop_
_entity_poly.entity_id
_entity_poly.type
_entity_poly.pdbx_seq_one_letter_code
_entity_poly.pdbx_strand_id
1 'polypeptide(L)'
;MADFFSKLKKGIDKGTAIVSTKSSTMIEVNKLKSEISTTQKVKKETLLELGTKVFTLYQEGTFDIGQVQDLITNIGEADIRVAELEVQIAKIQEEEKTKLDEIHAVTPEVEQPVQEVEIQVVEVVETVQEAVEEVSDEAAEAVEITIEEVKDKID
;
A
#
# COMPACT_ATOMS: atom_id res chain seq x y z
N MET A 1 -7.73 -21.11 42.43
CA MET A 1 -8.48 -20.03 41.75
C MET A 1 -7.67 -18.75 41.53
N ALA A 2 -6.69 -18.42 42.38
CA ALA A 2 -5.77 -17.29 42.14
C ALA A 2 -5.06 -17.36 40.78
N ASP A 3 -4.74 -18.57 40.31
CA ASP A 3 -4.08 -18.80 39.01
C ASP A 3 -4.95 -18.43 37.80
N PHE A 4 -6.29 -18.52 37.91
CA PHE A 4 -7.20 -18.13 36.82
C PHE A 4 -7.28 -16.61 36.67
N PHE A 5 -7.37 -15.87 37.78
CA PHE A 5 -7.33 -14.41 37.76
C PHE A 5 -5.98 -13.86 37.29
N SER A 6 -4.87 -14.52 37.66
CA SER A 6 -3.53 -14.16 37.19
C SER A 6 -3.37 -14.38 35.68
N LYS A 7 -3.89 -15.50 35.14
CA LYS A 7 -3.89 -15.78 33.70
C LYS A 7 -4.77 -14.80 32.92
N LEU A 8 -5.96 -14.47 33.42
CA LEU A 8 -6.85 -13.50 32.78
C LEU A 8 -6.21 -12.11 32.70
N LYS A 9 -5.58 -11.65 33.78
CA LYS A 9 -4.85 -10.37 33.80
C LYS A 9 -3.72 -10.35 32.76
N LYS A 10 -2.91 -11.42 32.69
CA LYS A 10 -1.84 -11.54 31.68
C LYS A 10 -2.37 -11.56 30.25
N GLY A 11 -3.53 -12.18 29.99
CA GLY A 11 -4.17 -12.18 28.67
C GLY A 11 -4.64 -10.78 28.25
N ILE A 12 -5.22 -10.02 29.20
CA ILE A 12 -5.65 -8.64 28.96
C ILE A 12 -4.45 -7.73 28.69
N ASP A 13 -3.39 -7.81 29.49
CA ASP A 13 -2.16 -7.01 29.32
C ASP A 13 -1.47 -7.31 27.97
N LYS A 14 -1.56 -8.54 27.47
CA LYS A 14 -1.07 -8.90 26.12
C LYS A 14 -1.95 -8.36 25.01
N GLY A 15 -3.27 -8.50 25.15
CA GLY A 15 -4.22 -8.02 24.14
C GLY A 15 -4.09 -6.50 23.93
N THR A 16 -3.93 -5.73 25.00
CA THR A 16 -3.72 -4.28 24.91
C THR A 16 -2.38 -3.93 24.26
N ALA A 17 -1.30 -4.66 24.56
CA ALA A 17 0.00 -4.47 23.92
C ALA A 17 -0.02 -4.78 22.40
N ILE A 18 -0.69 -5.87 22.00
CA ILE A 18 -0.85 -6.24 20.58
C ILE A 18 -1.65 -5.17 19.85
N VAL A 19 -2.83 -4.80 20.36
CA VAL A 19 -3.70 -3.80 19.74
C VAL A 19 -3.00 -2.45 19.66
N SER A 20 -2.30 -2.02 20.71
CA SER A 20 -1.53 -0.78 20.70
C SER A 20 -0.44 -0.77 19.64
N THR A 21 0.32 -1.87 19.51
CA THR A 21 1.39 -2.00 18.52
C THR A 21 0.83 -1.95 17.10
N LYS A 22 -0.21 -2.73 16.81
CA LYS A 22 -0.87 -2.74 15.50
C LYS A 22 -1.47 -1.39 15.13
N SER A 23 -2.12 -0.72 16.10
CA SER A 23 -2.75 0.58 15.86
C SER A 23 -1.72 1.66 15.54
N SER A 24 -0.60 1.70 16.26
CA SER A 24 0.48 2.66 16.00
C SER A 24 1.08 2.44 14.61
N THR A 25 1.41 1.18 14.28
CA THR A 25 1.95 0.82 12.98
C THR A 25 0.98 1.19 11.84
N MET A 26 -0.31 0.88 11.99
CA MET A 26 -1.32 1.19 10.99
C MET A 26 -1.39 2.69 10.68
N ILE A 27 -1.32 3.53 11.71
CA ILE A 27 -1.33 5.00 11.54
C ILE A 27 -0.09 5.45 10.77
N GLU A 28 1.09 4.95 11.12
CA GLU A 28 2.34 5.31 10.45
C GLU A 28 2.36 4.85 8.99
N VAL A 29 1.99 3.60 8.73
CA VAL A 29 1.87 3.05 7.36
C VAL A 29 0.87 3.85 6.53
N ASN A 30 -0.29 4.21 7.10
CA ASN A 30 -1.29 5.00 6.37
C ASN A 30 -0.81 6.40 6.02
N LYS A 31 0.01 7.04 6.87
CA LYS A 31 0.64 8.33 6.54
C LYS A 31 1.57 8.19 5.34
N LEU A 32 2.43 7.17 5.33
CA LEU A 32 3.35 6.91 4.23
C LEU A 32 2.61 6.56 2.94
N LYS A 33 1.55 5.74 3.02
CA LYS A 33 0.68 5.42 1.86
C LYS A 33 -0.03 6.66 1.30
N SER A 34 -0.48 7.57 2.16
CA SER A 34 -1.05 8.86 1.74
C SER A 34 -0.02 9.71 1.01
N GLU A 35 1.24 9.71 1.46
CA GLU A 35 2.34 10.40 0.79
C GLU A 35 2.63 9.77 -0.58
N ILE A 36 2.72 8.43 -0.67
CA ILE A 36 2.87 7.71 -1.95
C ILE A 36 1.76 8.10 -2.92
N SER A 37 0.50 8.07 -2.49
CA SER A 37 -0.64 8.43 -3.33
C SER A 37 -0.53 9.85 -3.86
N THR A 38 -0.10 10.79 -3.02
CA THR A 38 0.12 12.19 -3.42
C THR A 38 1.26 12.31 -4.43
N THR A 39 2.40 11.68 -4.17
CA THR A 39 3.56 11.69 -5.08
C THR A 39 3.23 11.03 -6.42
N GLN A 40 2.50 9.92 -6.42
CA GLN A 40 2.05 9.24 -7.64
C GLN A 40 1.07 10.11 -8.44
N LYS A 41 0.17 10.84 -7.76
CA LYS A 41 -0.72 11.79 -8.42
C LYS A 41 0.07 12.89 -9.12
N VAL A 42 1.02 13.51 -8.41
CA VAL A 42 1.90 14.54 -9.00
C VAL A 42 2.68 13.97 -10.19
N LYS A 43 3.26 12.77 -10.07
CA LYS A 43 3.95 12.10 -11.18
C LYS A 43 3.05 11.94 -12.41
N LYS A 44 1.80 11.50 -12.22
CA LYS A 44 0.82 11.35 -13.32
C LYS A 44 0.52 12.69 -13.99
N GLU A 45 0.34 13.75 -13.20
CA GLU A 45 0.14 15.11 -13.72
C GLU A 45 1.37 15.59 -14.50
N THR A 46 2.59 15.38 -14.00
CA THR A 46 3.84 15.73 -14.68
C THR A 46 4.05 14.93 -15.97
N LEU A 47 3.66 13.66 -16.00
CA LEU A 47 3.69 12.84 -17.22
C LEU A 47 2.75 13.37 -18.30
N LEU A 48 1.54 13.79 -17.93
CA LEU A 48 0.59 14.41 -18.85
C LEU A 48 1.11 15.75 -19.37
N GLU A 49 1.69 16.57 -18.49
CA GLU A 49 2.32 17.83 -18.86
C GLU A 49 3.50 17.60 -19.83
N LEU A 50 4.35 16.62 -19.54
CA LEU A 50 5.46 16.22 -20.40
C LEU A 50 4.95 15.80 -21.79
N GLY A 51 3.99 14.88 -21.85
CA GLY A 51 3.42 14.41 -23.12
C GLY A 51 2.83 15.54 -23.95
N THR A 52 2.06 16.43 -23.30
CA THR A 52 1.47 17.61 -23.94
C THR A 52 2.54 18.55 -24.48
N LYS A 53 3.58 18.83 -23.68
CA LYS A 53 4.67 19.74 -24.07
C LYS A 53 5.50 19.16 -25.22
N VAL A 54 5.86 17.88 -25.15
CA VAL A 54 6.59 17.17 -26.22
C VAL A 54 5.79 17.20 -27.52
N PHE A 55 4.49 16.90 -27.46
CA PHE A 55 3.64 16.89 -28.64
C PHE A 55 3.53 18.27 -29.30
N THR A 56 3.31 19.32 -28.52
CA THR A 56 3.26 20.70 -29.02
C THR A 56 4.58 21.12 -29.67
N LEU A 57 5.71 20.89 -29.00
CA LEU A 57 7.04 21.22 -29.53
C LEU A 57 7.37 20.43 -30.80
N TYR A 58 6.91 19.18 -30.88
CA TYR A 58 7.07 18.36 -32.08
C TYR A 58 6.25 18.91 -33.25
N GLN A 59 4.99 19.31 -33.01
CA GLN A 59 4.15 19.94 -34.05
C GLN A 59 4.73 21.27 -34.56
N GLU A 60 5.34 22.05 -33.66
CA GLU A 60 6.01 23.30 -34.00
C GLU A 60 7.37 23.11 -34.69
N GLY A 61 7.91 21.88 -34.69
CA GLY A 61 9.25 21.58 -35.23
C GLY A 61 10.40 22.15 -34.39
N THR A 62 10.12 22.50 -33.13
CA THR A 62 11.04 23.18 -32.20
C THR A 62 11.49 22.29 -31.06
N PHE A 63 11.20 20.98 -31.13
CA PHE A 63 11.51 20.02 -30.07
C PHE A 63 13.00 20.02 -29.71
N ASP A 64 13.26 20.33 -28.44
CA ASP A 64 14.56 20.18 -27.79
C ASP A 64 14.40 19.51 -26.42
N ILE A 65 15.29 18.57 -26.11
CA ILE A 65 15.25 17.80 -24.86
C ILE A 65 15.45 18.71 -23.64
N GLY A 66 16.24 19.79 -23.78
CA GLY A 66 16.48 20.76 -22.72
C GLY A 66 15.20 21.45 -22.26
N GLN A 67 14.18 21.57 -23.13
CA GLN A 67 12.90 22.19 -22.80
C GLN A 67 12.01 21.31 -21.91
N VAL A 68 12.29 20.01 -21.83
CA VAL A 68 11.50 19.03 -21.07
C VAL A 68 12.31 18.31 -19.99
N GLN A 69 13.60 18.61 -19.87
CA GLN A 69 14.52 17.95 -18.94
C GLN A 69 14.05 18.02 -17.48
N ASP A 70 13.52 19.17 -17.05
CA ASP A 70 13.03 19.35 -15.68
C ASP A 70 11.85 18.42 -15.39
N LEU A 71 10.92 18.26 -16.35
CA LEU A 71 9.77 17.37 -16.20
C LEU A 71 10.21 15.91 -16.08
N ILE A 72 11.18 15.49 -16.90
CA ILE A 72 11.76 14.14 -16.85
C ILE A 72 12.44 13.91 -15.50
N THR A 73 13.19 14.91 -15.02
CA THR A 73 13.90 14.83 -13.73
C THR A 73 12.90 14.70 -12.58
N ASN A 74 11.85 15.53 -12.55
CA ASN A 74 10.80 15.48 -11.54
C ASN A 74 10.08 14.12 -11.50
N ILE A 75 9.84 13.50 -12.66
CA ILE A 75 9.25 12.15 -12.74
C ILE A 75 10.19 11.13 -12.10
N GLY A 76 11.49 11.19 -12.41
CA GLY A 76 12.49 10.30 -11.81
C GLY A 76 12.63 10.49 -10.30
N GLU A 77 12.61 11.72 -9.81
CA GLU A 77 12.62 12.04 -8.38
C GLU A 77 11.37 11.49 -7.67
N ALA A 78 10.20 11.62 -8.30
CA ALA A 78 8.97 11.03 -7.78
C ALA A 78 9.04 9.51 -7.67
N ASP A 79 9.65 8.84 -8.65
CA ASP A 79 9.86 7.38 -8.63
C ASP A 79 10.79 6.92 -7.51
N ILE A 80 11.90 7.63 -7.33
CA ILE A 80 12.82 7.38 -6.21
C ILE A 80 12.07 7.56 -4.89
N ARG A 81 11.29 8.64 -4.76
CA ARG A 81 10.56 8.93 -3.53
C ARG A 81 9.53 7.85 -3.19
N VAL A 82 8.79 7.35 -4.18
CA VAL A 82 7.84 6.25 -3.98
C VAL A 82 8.56 4.99 -3.50
N ALA A 83 9.66 4.61 -4.13
CA ALA A 83 10.44 3.45 -3.73
C ALA A 83 11.00 3.57 -2.30
N GLU A 84 11.50 4.76 -1.91
CA GLU A 84 11.95 5.03 -0.55
C GLU A 84 10.84 4.89 0.50
N LEU A 85 9.63 5.34 0.18
CA LEU A 85 8.46 5.25 1.07
C LEU A 85 7.99 3.79 1.21
N GLU A 86 8.02 3.01 0.14
CA GLU A 86 7.70 1.58 0.16
C GLU A 86 8.70 0.79 1.02
N VAL A 87 10.00 1.09 0.90
CA VAL A 87 11.04 0.50 1.77
C VAL A 87 10.81 0.86 3.24
N GLN A 88 10.37 2.09 3.54
CA GLN A 88 10.04 2.47 4.91
C GLN A 88 8.82 1.71 5.46
N ILE A 89 7.78 1.51 4.65
CA ILE A 89 6.62 0.70 5.04
C ILE A 89 7.06 -0.73 5.35
N ALA A 90 7.88 -1.35 4.49
CA ALA A 90 8.37 -2.70 4.70
C ALA A 90 9.15 -2.84 6.03
N LYS A 91 10.01 -1.87 6.34
CA LYS A 91 10.76 -1.83 7.62
C LYS A 91 9.83 -1.74 8.83
N ILE A 92 8.84 -0.85 8.79
CA ILE A 92 7.89 -0.68 9.90
C ILE A 92 7.08 -1.97 10.12
N GLN A 93 6.69 -2.66 9.05
CA GLN A 93 5.97 -3.92 9.14
C GLN A 93 6.84 -5.07 9.68
N GLU A 94 8.13 -5.10 9.32
CA GLU A 94 9.09 -6.06 9.88
C GLU A 94 9.34 -5.81 11.38
N GLU A 95 9.46 -4.53 11.78
CA GLU A 95 9.55 -4.15 13.19
C GLU A 95 8.28 -4.51 13.97
N GLU A 96 7.08 -4.30 13.40
CA GLU A 96 5.81 -4.72 14.00
C GLU A 96 5.82 -6.23 14.25
N LYS A 97 6.19 -7.02 13.23
CA LYS A 97 6.25 -8.48 13.34
C LYS A 97 7.20 -8.91 14.46
N THR A 98 8.40 -8.31 14.51
CA THR A 98 9.40 -8.61 15.54
C THR A 98 8.86 -8.28 16.94
N LYS A 99 8.23 -7.11 17.13
CA LYS A 99 7.62 -6.72 18.42
C LYS A 99 6.48 -7.65 18.83
N LEU A 100 5.67 -8.10 17.89
CA LEU A 100 4.59 -9.06 18.16
C LEU A 100 5.14 -10.44 18.54
N ASP A 101 6.17 -10.91 17.86
CA ASP A 101 6.84 -12.18 18.17
C ASP A 101 7.49 -12.14 19.57
N GLU A 102 8.07 -11.01 19.98
CA GLU A 102 8.56 -10.81 21.35
C GLU A 102 7.44 -10.86 22.40
N ILE A 103 6.30 -10.22 22.13
CA ILE A 103 5.11 -10.28 23.02
C ILE A 103 4.60 -11.72 23.18
N HIS A 104 4.73 -12.53 22.12
CA HIS A 104 4.38 -13.95 22.16
C HIS A 104 5.44 -14.80 22.88
N ALA A 105 6.74 -14.55 22.67
CA ALA A 105 7.85 -15.35 23.20
C ALA A 105 8.10 -15.21 24.72
N VAL A 106 7.71 -14.10 25.36
CA VAL A 106 7.96 -13.81 26.79
C VAL A 106 7.13 -14.69 27.76
N THR A 107 6.47 -15.76 27.29
CA THR A 107 5.71 -16.68 28.16
C THR A 107 5.76 -18.10 27.62
N PRO A 108 6.27 -19.09 28.38
CA PRO A 108 6.15 -20.48 27.99
C PRO A 108 4.68 -20.90 27.99
N GLU A 109 4.27 -21.54 26.89
CA GLU A 109 3.02 -22.26 26.76
C GLU A 109 2.87 -23.27 27.90
N VAL A 110 1.69 -23.27 28.52
CA VAL A 110 1.09 -24.52 28.96
C VAL A 110 -0.21 -24.61 28.18
N GLU A 111 -0.19 -25.42 27.12
CA GLU A 111 -1.37 -25.88 26.39
C GLU A 111 -2.41 -26.40 27.39
N GLN A 112 -3.64 -25.88 27.30
CA GLN A 112 -4.88 -26.68 27.25
C GLN A 112 -6.11 -25.80 27.05
N PRO A 113 -7.18 -26.36 26.43
CA PRO A 113 -8.11 -25.62 25.59
C PRO A 113 -9.10 -24.83 26.44
N VAL A 114 -9.31 -23.56 26.10
CA VAL A 114 -10.45 -22.80 26.61
C VAL A 114 -11.33 -22.47 25.42
N GLN A 115 -12.56 -22.97 25.52
CA GLN A 115 -13.64 -22.93 24.56
C GLN A 115 -13.82 -21.56 23.89
N GLU A 116 -14.09 -21.61 22.59
CA GLU A 116 -14.56 -20.48 21.78
C GLU A 116 -15.66 -19.73 22.52
N VAL A 117 -15.40 -18.45 22.78
CA VAL A 117 -16.46 -17.46 22.94
C VAL A 117 -16.55 -16.77 21.59
N GLU A 118 -17.65 -17.02 20.88
CA GLU A 118 -17.97 -16.41 19.59
C GLU A 118 -17.76 -14.89 19.65
N ILE A 119 -16.82 -14.42 18.83
CA ILE A 119 -16.52 -13.02 18.61
C ILE A 119 -17.49 -12.54 17.52
N GLN A 120 -18.47 -11.69 17.86
CA GLN A 120 -19.07 -10.78 16.89
C GLN A 120 -18.19 -9.53 16.80
N VAL A 121 -17.18 -9.57 15.92
CA VAL A 121 -16.50 -8.37 15.43
C VAL A 121 -16.46 -8.48 13.91
N VAL A 122 -17.55 -7.99 13.35
CA VAL A 122 -17.74 -7.40 12.02
C VAL A 122 -16.48 -7.37 11.15
N GLU A 123 -16.36 -8.42 10.35
CA GLU A 123 -15.94 -8.47 8.95
C GLU A 123 -15.81 -7.09 8.25
N VAL A 124 -14.64 -6.46 8.30
CA VAL A 124 -14.26 -5.36 7.38
C VAL A 124 -12.74 -5.40 7.12
N VAL A 125 -12.22 -6.53 6.62
CA VAL A 125 -10.84 -6.53 6.07
C VAL A 125 -10.71 -7.40 4.81
N GLU A 126 -11.60 -8.36 4.52
CA GLU A 126 -11.48 -9.18 3.32
C GLU A 126 -12.03 -8.53 2.03
N THR A 127 -12.88 -7.51 2.11
CA THR A 127 -13.52 -6.91 0.93
C THR A 127 -12.68 -5.88 0.17
N VAL A 128 -11.46 -5.58 0.59
CA VAL A 128 -10.60 -4.57 -0.09
C VAL A 128 -9.45 -5.21 -0.86
N GLN A 129 -9.16 -6.49 -0.66
CA GLN A 129 -8.07 -7.17 -1.38
C GLN A 129 -8.57 -7.88 -2.65
N GLU A 130 -9.80 -8.41 -2.65
CA GLU A 130 -10.45 -8.94 -3.87
C GLU A 130 -10.81 -7.83 -4.87
N ALA A 131 -11.17 -6.63 -4.39
CA ALA A 131 -11.59 -5.51 -5.24
C ALA A 131 -10.42 -4.75 -5.91
N VAL A 132 -9.16 -5.10 -5.64
CA VAL A 132 -7.98 -4.48 -6.29
C VAL A 132 -7.33 -5.40 -7.32
N GLU A 133 -7.49 -6.73 -7.18
CA GLU A 133 -7.07 -7.68 -8.23
C GLU A 133 -8.08 -7.77 -9.37
N GLU A 134 -9.40 -7.70 -9.12
CA GLU A 134 -10.40 -7.70 -10.21
C GLU A 134 -10.35 -6.45 -11.12
N VAL A 135 -9.89 -5.31 -10.60
CA VAL A 135 -9.77 -4.06 -11.39
C VAL A 135 -8.50 -4.05 -12.26
N SER A 136 -7.54 -4.94 -11.99
CA SER A 136 -6.29 -5.08 -12.76
C SER A 136 -6.50 -5.92 -14.03
N ASP A 137 -7.28 -6.99 -13.96
CA ASP A 137 -7.47 -7.90 -15.10
C ASP A 137 -8.58 -7.42 -16.05
N GLU A 138 -9.64 -6.77 -15.54
CA GLU A 138 -10.72 -6.24 -16.38
C GLU A 138 -10.30 -4.97 -17.17
N ALA A 139 -9.32 -4.21 -16.66
CA ALA A 139 -8.74 -3.06 -17.35
C ALA A 139 -7.72 -3.47 -18.44
N ALA A 140 -7.08 -4.62 -18.32
CA ALA A 140 -6.17 -5.14 -19.34
C ALA A 140 -6.94 -5.68 -20.56
N GLU A 141 -8.06 -6.38 -20.33
CA GLU A 141 -8.90 -6.92 -21.41
C GLU A 141 -9.67 -5.81 -22.17
N ALA A 142 -10.12 -4.76 -21.48
CA ALA A 142 -10.76 -3.61 -22.12
C ALA A 142 -9.82 -2.77 -23.01
N VAL A 143 -8.52 -2.72 -22.67
CA VAL A 143 -7.51 -2.00 -23.48
C VAL A 143 -7.13 -2.80 -24.73
N GLU A 144 -7.14 -4.14 -24.68
CA GLU A 144 -6.84 -4.99 -25.84
C GLU A 144 -7.96 -4.97 -26.88
N ILE A 145 -9.23 -5.00 -26.44
CA ILE A 145 -10.41 -4.91 -27.33
C ILE A 145 -10.49 -3.56 -28.04
N THR A 146 -10.11 -2.48 -27.37
CA THR A 146 -10.14 -1.13 -27.97
C THR A 146 -9.03 -0.92 -29.02
N ILE A 147 -7.93 -1.67 -28.95
CA ILE A 147 -6.82 -1.59 -29.91
C ILE A 147 -7.11 -2.39 -31.20
N GLU A 148 -7.82 -3.52 -31.13
CA GLU A 148 -8.25 -4.26 -32.32
C GLU A 148 -9.38 -3.56 -33.09
N GLU A 149 -10.38 -2.96 -32.41
CA GLU A 149 -11.48 -2.25 -33.09
C GLU A 149 -11.05 -0.95 -33.80
N VAL A 150 -9.92 -0.36 -33.40
CA VAL A 150 -9.36 0.83 -34.06
C VAL A 150 -8.47 0.46 -35.25
N LYS A 151 -7.94 -0.77 -35.29
CA LYS A 151 -7.08 -1.26 -36.38
C LYS A 151 -7.87 -1.60 -37.65
N ASP A 152 -9.12 -2.07 -37.51
CA ASP A 152 -10.04 -2.34 -38.63
C ASP A 152 -10.70 -1.08 -39.23
N LYS A 153 -10.43 0.11 -38.67
CA LYS A 153 -10.92 1.41 -39.20
C LYS A 153 -9.83 2.29 -39.81
N ILE A 154 -8.59 1.78 -39.89
CA ILE A 154 -7.41 2.51 -40.40
C ILE A 154 -6.77 1.82 -41.64
N ASP A 155 -7.36 0.76 -42.17
CA ASP A 155 -7.13 0.28 -43.55
C ASP A 155 -8.29 0.67 -44.48
#